data_AF-R1G556-F1
#
_entry.id   AF-R1G556-F1
#
_cell.length_a   1.000
_cell.length_b   1.000
_cell.length_c   1.000
_cell.angle_alpha   90.00
_cell.angle_beta   90.00
_cell.angle_gamma   90.00
#
_symmetry.space_group_name_H-M   'P 1'
#
loop_
_entity.id
_entity.type
_entity.pdbx_description
1 polymer ?
#
loop_
_entity_poly.entity_id
_entity_poly.type
_entity_poly.pdbx_seq_one_letter_code
_entity_poly.pdbx_strand_id
1 'polypeptide(L)'
;AAGDGPVRPAQAAVAVLPVVANQEHLNLDAGTVDLDPAHSPAEAAAVLAAELRSPGTPLVAYRGDQRLVPGHRPAEPAAPP
;
A
#
# COMPACT_ATOMS: atom_id res chain seq x y z
N ALA A 1 -8.51 -0.75 17.56
CA ALA A 1 -7.24 -0.02 17.57
C ALA A 1 -6.65 -0.11 16.18
N ALA A 2 -6.30 1.01 15.55
CA ALA A 2 -5.73 1.00 14.20
C ALA A 2 -4.31 0.42 14.24
N GLY A 3 -4.07 -0.69 13.55
CA GLY A 3 -2.86 -0.96 12.77
C GLY A 3 -1.45 -0.77 13.36
N ASP A 4 -1.24 -0.81 14.69
CA ASP A 4 0.07 -0.63 15.34
C ASP A 4 0.98 -1.88 15.26
N GLY A 5 0.98 -2.54 14.11
CA GLY A 5 2.01 -3.53 13.79
C GLY A 5 3.39 -2.87 13.69
N PRO A 6 4.47 -3.60 13.98
CA PRO A 6 5.78 -3.01 14.00
C PRO A 6 6.20 -2.58 12.58
N VAL A 7 6.51 -1.29 12.42
CA VAL A 7 6.89 -0.70 11.13
C VAL A 7 8.17 -1.36 10.58
N ARG A 8 8.26 -1.50 9.26
CA ARG A 8 9.41 -2.07 8.54
C ARG A 8 9.96 -1.07 7.51
N PRO A 9 10.76 -0.07 7.92
CA PRO A 9 11.24 0.98 7.01
C PRO A 9 11.96 0.46 5.78
N ALA A 10 12.69 -0.66 5.90
CA ALA A 10 13.38 -1.30 4.78
C ALA A 10 12.44 -1.71 3.63
N GLN A 11 11.17 -2.01 3.91
CA GLN A 11 10.18 -2.38 2.89
C GLN A 11 9.61 -1.16 2.15
N ALA A 12 9.70 0.05 2.73
CA ALA A 12 9.15 1.26 2.13
C ALA A 12 9.80 1.59 0.78
N ALA A 13 11.12 1.40 0.68
CA ALA A 13 11.87 1.64 -0.55
C ALA A 13 11.40 0.73 -1.71
N VAL A 14 11.12 -0.53 -1.42
CA VAL A 14 10.59 -1.49 -2.41
C VAL A 14 9.12 -1.18 -2.71
N ALA A 15 8.34 -0.82 -1.69
CA ALA A 15 6.91 -0.59 -1.81
C ALA A 15 6.54 0.54 -2.80
N VAL A 16 7.37 1.57 -2.91
CA VAL A 16 7.10 2.72 -3.80
C VAL A 16 7.65 2.53 -5.21
N LEU A 17 8.54 1.56 -5.44
CA LEU A 17 9.18 1.35 -6.74
C LEU A 17 8.18 1.18 -7.91
N PRO A 18 7.06 0.44 -7.76
CA PRO A 18 6.05 0.32 -8.82
C PRO A 18 5.43 1.66 -9.27
N VAL A 19 5.36 2.65 -8.38
CA VAL A 19 4.79 3.98 -8.70
C VAL A 19 5.58 4.65 -9.82
N VAL A 20 6.92 4.54 -9.78
CA VAL A 20 7.80 5.13 -10.80
C VAL A 20 7.95 4.18 -11.99
N ALA A 21 8.06 2.87 -11.74
CA ALA A 21 8.20 1.88 -12.81
C ALA A 21 7.04 1.96 -13.83
N ASN A 22 5.80 2.17 -13.38
CA ASN A 22 4.65 2.33 -14.27
C ASN A 22 4.68 3.64 -15.07
N GLN A 23 5.40 4.67 -14.60
CA GLN A 23 5.58 5.94 -15.33
C GLN A 23 6.68 5.82 -16.40
N GLU A 24 7.70 5.00 -16.14
CA GLU A 24 8.84 4.78 -17.05
C GLU A 24 8.57 3.66 -18.06
N HIS A 25 7.70 2.69 -17.71
CA HIS A 25 7.39 1.52 -18.52
C HIS A 25 5.88 1.38 -18.73
N LEU A 26 5.34 2.05 -19.74
CA LEU A 26 3.88 2.14 -19.96
C LEU A 26 3.17 0.81 -20.26
N ASN A 27 3.92 -0.25 -20.58
CA ASN A 27 3.39 -1.60 -20.79
C ASN A 27 3.52 -2.50 -19.54
N LEU A 28 4.01 -1.95 -18.43
CA LEU A 28 4.12 -2.62 -17.14
C LEU A 28 2.95 -2.20 -16.26
N ASP A 29 2.25 -3.17 -15.68
CA ASP A 29 1.32 -2.97 -14.59
C ASP A 29 1.90 -3.64 -13.34
N ALA A 30 2.52 -2.81 -12.48
CA ALA A 30 3.08 -3.23 -11.21
C ALA A 30 2.37 -2.51 -10.06
N GLY A 31 2.20 -3.21 -8.94
CA GLY A 31 1.61 -2.64 -7.73
C GLY A 31 2.16 -3.26 -6.46
N THR A 32 2.01 -2.54 -5.37
CA THR A 32 2.35 -2.99 -4.01
C THR A 32 1.10 -3.09 -3.16
N VAL A 33 0.99 -4.20 -2.42
CA VAL A 33 -0.02 -4.41 -1.39
C VAL A 33 0.67 -4.49 -0.03
N ASP A 34 0.43 -3.50 0.83
CA ASP A 34 0.85 -3.51 2.23
C ASP A 34 -0.20 -4.25 3.08
N LEU A 35 0.10 -5.50 3.44
CA LEU A 35 -0.82 -6.42 4.10
C LEU A 35 -1.06 -6.05 5.57
N ASP A 36 -2.22 -6.45 6.10
CA ASP A 36 -2.45 -6.37 7.54
C ASP A 36 -1.57 -7.41 8.26
N PRO A 37 -0.73 -7.01 9.24
CA PRO A 37 0.04 -7.95 10.05
C PRO A 37 -0.80 -8.95 10.86
N ALA A 38 -2.07 -8.68 11.09
CA ALA A 38 -3.02 -9.57 11.76
C ALA A 38 -3.59 -10.66 10.83
N HIS A 39 -3.45 -10.51 9.51
CA HIS A 39 -3.90 -11.55 8.58
C HIS A 39 -3.07 -12.83 8.73
N SER A 40 -3.77 -13.95 8.75
CA SER A 40 -3.18 -15.25 8.46
C SER A 40 -2.67 -15.30 7.01
N PRO A 41 -1.77 -16.24 6.68
CA PRO A 41 -1.31 -16.42 5.30
C PRO A 41 -2.45 -16.65 4.29
N ALA A 42 -3.53 -17.31 4.69
CA ALA A 42 -4.69 -17.56 3.82
C ALA A 42 -5.47 -16.26 3.52
N GLU A 43 -5.67 -15.41 4.53
CA GLU A 43 -6.32 -14.10 4.37
C GLU A 43 -5.44 -13.16 3.52
N ALA A 44 -4.13 -13.13 3.78
CA ALA A 44 -3.18 -12.38 2.97
C ALA A 44 -3.19 -12.82 1.50
N ALA A 45 -3.19 -14.13 1.24
CA ALA A 45 -3.29 -14.68 -0.11
C ALA A 45 -4.61 -14.32 -0.79
N ALA A 46 -5.73 -14.31 -0.06
CA ALA A 46 -7.03 -13.90 -0.59
C ALA A 46 -7.04 -12.42 -1.00
N VAL A 47 -6.43 -11.55 -0.18
CA VAL A 47 -6.22 -10.12 -0.49
C VAL A 47 -5.39 -9.96 -1.77
N LEU A 48 -4.24 -10.63 -1.86
CA LEU A 48 -3.38 -10.57 -3.06
C LEU A 48 -4.12 -11.05 -4.31
N ALA A 49 -4.89 -12.15 -4.20
CA ALA A 49 -5.69 -12.67 -5.30
C ALA A 49 -6.80 -11.70 -5.72
N ALA A 50 -7.38 -10.92 -4.80
CA ALA A 50 -8.37 -9.90 -5.12
C ALA A 50 -7.77 -8.73 -5.90
N GLU A 51 -6.63 -8.21 -5.46
CA GLU A 51 -5.94 -7.11 -6.15
C GLU A 51 -5.44 -7.52 -7.54
N LEU A 52 -4.98 -8.77 -7.71
CA LEU A 52 -4.59 -9.29 -9.04
C LEU A 52 -5.75 -9.39 -10.03
N ARG A 53 -6.99 -9.58 -9.58
CA ARG A 53 -8.18 -9.67 -10.46
C ARG A 53 -8.67 -8.30 -10.95
N SER A 54 -8.40 -7.25 -10.19
CA SER A 54 -8.88 -5.90 -10.49
C SER A 54 -7.79 -4.88 -10.13
N PRO A 55 -6.67 -4.86 -10.87
CA PRO A 55 -5.60 -3.90 -10.62
C PRO A 55 -6.10 -2.47 -10.82
N GLY A 56 -5.50 -1.50 -10.13
CA GLY A 56 -5.93 -0.11 -10.30
C GLY A 56 -5.00 0.94 -9.72
N THR A 57 -4.60 0.82 -8.45
CA THR A 57 -3.66 1.77 -7.82
C THR A 57 -2.32 1.07 -7.57
N PRO A 58 -1.18 1.70 -7.88
CA PRO A 58 0.14 1.08 -7.74
C PRO A 58 0.58 0.84 -6.29
N LEU A 59 -0.15 1.38 -5.31
CA LEU A 59 0.10 1.20 -3.89
C LEU A 59 -1.21 1.19 -3.11
N VAL A 60 -1.44 0.12 -2.37
CA VAL A 60 -2.60 -0.03 -1.47
C VAL A 60 -2.17 -0.62 -0.15
N ALA A 61 -2.95 -0.37 0.91
CA ALA A 61 -2.77 -0.99 2.20
C ALA A 61 -4.07 -1.67 2.65
N TYR A 62 -3.95 -2.78 3.37
CA TYR A 62 -5.06 -3.44 4.02
C TYR A 62 -4.92 -3.37 5.53
N ARG A 63 -5.99 -2.98 6.22
CA ARG A 63 -6.10 -3.02 7.68
C ARG A 63 -7.49 -3.59 8.03
N GLY A 64 -7.53 -4.81 8.53
CA GLY A 64 -8.72 -5.69 8.54
C GLY A 64 -9.28 -5.82 7.13
N ASP A 65 -10.61 -5.73 7.03
CA ASP A 65 -11.33 -5.77 5.75
C ASP A 65 -11.29 -4.44 4.96
N GLN A 66 -10.58 -3.44 5.48
CA GLN A 66 -10.53 -2.12 4.86
C GLN A 66 -9.34 -2.00 3.89
N ARG A 67 -9.68 -1.78 2.62
CA ARG A 67 -8.73 -1.37 1.58
C ARG A 67 -8.51 0.14 1.64
N LEU A 68 -7.25 0.54 1.79
CA LEU A 68 -6.81 1.93 1.89
C LEU A 68 -5.99 2.29 0.65
N VAL A 69 -6.28 3.46 0.08
CA VAL A 69 -5.55 4.04 -1.05
C VAL A 69 -4.85 5.32 -0.56
N PRO A 70 -3.55 5.51 -0.82
CA PRO A 70 -2.86 6.72 -0.45
C PRO A 70 -3.49 7.94 -1.15
N GLY A 71 -3.74 8.98 -0.37
CA GLY A 71 -4.22 10.27 -0.86
C GLY A 71 -3.27 11.39 -0.46
N HIS A 72 -3.39 12.52 -1.14
CA HIS A 72 -2.62 13.72 -0.82
C HIS A 72 -3.56 14.83 -0.38
N ARG A 73 -3.19 15.53 0.69
CA ARG A 73 -3.85 16.76 1.13
C ARG A 73 -2.80 17.80 1.51
N PRO A 74 -3.08 19.10 1.35
CA PRO A 74 -2.21 20.14 1.87
C PRO A 74 -1.96 19.92 3.37
N ALA A 75 -0.71 20.11 3.78
CA ALA A 75 -0.36 20.16 5.20
C ALA A 75 -0.91 21.45 5.81
N GLU A 76 -1.43 21.36 7.03
CA GLU A 76 -1.69 22.56 7.82
C GLU A 76 -0.35 23.25 8.14
N PRO A 77 -0.30 24.60 8.14
CA PRO A 77 0.90 25.32 8.52
C PRO A 77 1.36 24.87 9.91
N ALA A 78 2.65 24.60 10.06
CA ALA A 78 3.21 24.29 11.38
C ALA A 78 2.96 25.49 12.31
N ALA A 79 2.45 25.23 13.52
CA ALA A 79 2.43 26.23 14.57
C ALA A 79 3.89 26.67 14.86
N PRO A 80 4.15 27.98 15.04
CA PRO A 80 5.47 28.41 15.50
C PRO A 80 5.79 27.77 16.85
N PRO A 81 7.09 27.51 17.15
CA PRO A 81 7.52 26.91 18.40
C PRO A 81 7.15 27.75 19.63
#